data_AF-A0A662FAY6-F1
#
_entry.id   AF-A0A662FAY6-F1
#
_cell.length_a   1.000
_cell.length_b   1.000
_cell.length_c   1.000
_cell.angle_alpha   90.00
_cell.angle_beta   90.00
_cell.angle_gamma   90.00
#
_symmetry.space_group_name_H-M   'P 1'
#
loop_
_entity.id
_entity.type
_entity.pdbx_description
1 polymer ?
#
loop_
_entity_poly.entity_id
_entity_poly.type
_entity_poly.pdbx_seq_one_letter_code
_entity_poly.pdbx_strand_id
1 'polypeptide(L)'
;MSKLQEVAPEKVIERVAKELEKLDTIKMPEWAKFVKTGPSRERPPTKDNWWYVRAASVLRKVYLRGPIGVNKLRLKYGGKRNRGMKPERFYKSSGKIIRTILQQLEVSGLVEQKAVGVHKGRVVTNQGRSFLDKIASELKKGEKGSEAQVTKKPAKKEKATETKKQTESKDKNVKGKETKQKDTPSKEKQAN
;
A
#
# COMPACT_ATOMS: atom_id res chain seq x y z
N MET A 1 -5.73 -25.99 14.09
CA MET A 1 -5.52 -25.18 12.87
C MET A 1 -6.11 -23.82 13.11
N SER A 2 -5.35 -22.74 12.92
CA SER A 2 -5.89 -21.39 13.07
C SER A 2 -6.49 -20.89 11.77
N LYS A 3 -7.68 -20.31 11.83
CA LYS A 3 -8.35 -19.75 10.67
C LYS A 3 -7.80 -18.35 10.38
N LEU A 4 -7.71 -17.98 9.10
CA LEU A 4 -7.36 -16.63 8.64
C LEU A 4 -8.12 -15.48 9.33
N GLN A 5 -9.32 -15.76 9.84
CA GLN A 5 -10.19 -14.78 10.52
C GLN A 5 -9.68 -14.39 11.90
N GLU A 6 -8.85 -15.22 12.53
CA GLU A 6 -8.41 -15.06 13.92
C GLU A 6 -7.14 -14.20 14.05
N VAL A 7 -6.57 -13.70 12.95
CA VAL A 7 -5.31 -12.95 12.91
C VAL A 7 -5.55 -11.55 12.36
N ALA A 8 -4.79 -10.58 12.88
CA ALA A 8 -4.84 -9.20 12.42
C ALA A 8 -4.67 -9.11 10.89
N PRO A 9 -5.57 -8.40 10.18
CA PRO A 9 -5.60 -8.40 8.71
C PRO A 9 -4.34 -7.80 8.09
N GLU A 10 -3.72 -6.82 8.74
CA GLU A 10 -2.55 -6.10 8.25
C GLU A 10 -1.33 -7.04 8.19
N LYS A 11 -1.02 -7.72 9.29
CA LYS A 11 0.08 -8.68 9.39
C LYS A 11 -0.05 -9.82 8.38
N VAL A 12 -1.27 -10.34 8.20
CA VAL A 12 -1.57 -11.36 7.20
C VAL A 12 -1.27 -10.84 5.79
N ILE A 13 -1.73 -9.64 5.45
CA ILE A 13 -1.53 -9.08 4.10
C ILE A 13 -0.04 -8.87 3.81
N GLU A 14 0.72 -8.37 4.77
CA GLU A 14 2.16 -8.16 4.61
C GLU A 14 2.94 -9.46 4.45
N ARG A 15 2.64 -10.47 5.27
CA ARG A 15 3.29 -11.78 5.16
C ARG A 15 2.93 -12.48 3.86
N VAL A 16 1.65 -12.46 3.47
CA VAL A 16 1.22 -13.02 2.19
C VAL A 16 1.88 -12.28 1.04
N ALA A 17 1.99 -10.95 1.07
CA ALA A 17 2.65 -10.19 0.01
C ALA A 17 4.10 -10.66 -0.21
N LYS A 18 4.87 -10.86 0.88
CA LYS A 18 6.25 -11.39 0.80
C LYS A 18 6.32 -12.80 0.20
N GLU A 19 5.35 -13.66 0.51
CA GLU A 19 5.31 -15.00 -0.10
C GLU A 19 4.90 -14.95 -1.58
N LEU A 20 3.99 -14.03 -1.95
CA LEU A 20 3.61 -13.84 -3.36
C LEU A 20 4.73 -13.20 -4.19
N GLU A 21 5.63 -12.41 -3.59
CA GLU A 21 6.82 -11.86 -4.26
C GLU A 21 7.79 -12.96 -4.71
N LYS A 22 7.89 -14.06 -3.94
CA LYS A 22 8.71 -15.22 -4.31
C LYS A 22 8.14 -16.03 -5.47
N LEU A 23 6.85 -15.86 -5.78
CA LEU A 23 6.19 -16.57 -6.86
C LEU A 23 6.36 -15.81 -8.18
N ASP A 24 7.08 -16.41 -9.12
CA ASP A 24 7.29 -15.84 -10.45
C ASP A 24 6.00 -15.62 -11.27
N THR A 25 4.90 -16.25 -10.87
CA THR A 25 3.61 -16.15 -11.56
C THR A 25 2.94 -14.79 -11.36
N ILE A 26 3.16 -14.13 -10.22
CA ILE A 26 2.47 -12.88 -9.85
C ILE A 26 3.43 -11.72 -10.06
N LYS A 27 3.77 -11.43 -11.33
CA LYS A 27 4.64 -10.29 -11.66
C LYS A 27 3.86 -9.01 -11.83
N MET A 28 4.41 -7.91 -11.35
CA MET A 28 3.86 -6.58 -11.62
C MET A 28 3.99 -6.29 -13.13
N PRO A 29 2.88 -6.03 -13.86
CA PRO A 29 2.95 -5.66 -15.27
C PRO A 29 3.64 -4.31 -15.46
N GLU A 30 4.26 -4.08 -16.62
CA GLU A 30 5.00 -2.84 -16.91
C GLU A 30 4.16 -1.57 -16.73
N TRP A 31 2.95 -1.57 -17.28
CA TRP A 31 2.01 -0.44 -17.15
C TRP A 31 1.62 -0.15 -15.70
N ALA A 32 1.75 -1.10 -14.77
CA ALA A 32 1.34 -0.92 -13.39
C ALA A 32 2.18 0.15 -12.67
N LYS A 33 3.44 0.35 -13.09
CA LYS A 33 4.34 1.36 -12.50
C LYS A 33 3.85 2.80 -12.69
N PHE A 34 3.10 3.04 -13.77
CA PHE A 34 2.70 4.40 -14.18
C PHE A 34 1.26 4.75 -13.83
N VAL A 35 0.47 3.79 -13.32
CA VAL A 35 -0.97 3.99 -13.10
C VAL A 35 -1.31 4.18 -11.64
N LYS A 36 -2.38 4.94 -11.40
CA LYS A 36 -3.05 4.98 -10.11
C LYS A 36 -3.97 3.78 -9.90
N THR A 37 -4.18 3.41 -8.64
CA THR A 37 -5.04 2.27 -8.24
C THR A 37 -6.52 2.45 -8.63
N GLY A 38 -6.97 3.69 -8.82
CA GLY A 38 -8.30 3.97 -9.33
C GLY A 38 -8.60 5.46 -9.48
N PRO A 39 -9.78 5.79 -10.04
CA PRO A 39 -10.20 7.17 -10.29
C PRO A 39 -10.28 8.05 -9.03
N SER A 40 -10.56 7.44 -7.87
CA SER A 40 -10.65 8.14 -6.57
C SER A 40 -9.29 8.59 -6.03
N ARG A 41 -8.17 8.09 -6.56
CA ARG A 41 -6.83 8.50 -6.13
C ARG A 41 -6.28 9.61 -7.02
N GLU A 42 -5.50 10.49 -6.40
CA GLU A 42 -4.81 11.60 -7.06
C GLU A 42 -3.40 11.17 -7.49
N ARG A 43 -2.65 10.54 -6.59
CA ARG A 43 -1.28 10.08 -6.82
C ARG A 43 -1.20 8.55 -6.98
N PRO A 44 -0.20 8.03 -7.70
CA PRO A 44 0.09 6.60 -7.75
C PRO A 44 0.58 6.08 -6.38
N PRO A 45 0.57 4.76 -6.15
CA PRO A 45 1.09 4.16 -4.92
C PRO A 45 2.58 4.43 -4.72
N THR A 46 2.98 4.77 -3.49
CA THR A 46 4.38 5.07 -3.14
C THR A 46 5.22 3.83 -2.86
N LYS A 47 4.60 2.73 -2.40
CA LYS A 47 5.31 1.49 -2.07
C LYS A 47 5.58 0.68 -3.33
N ASP A 48 6.82 0.25 -3.59
CA ASP A 48 7.14 -0.55 -4.79
C ASP A 48 6.42 -1.90 -4.82
N ASN A 49 6.23 -2.53 -3.66
CA ASN A 49 5.52 -3.79 -3.52
C ASN A 49 3.99 -3.66 -3.47
N TRP A 50 3.42 -2.52 -3.85
CA TRP A 50 1.98 -2.28 -3.77
C TRP A 50 1.16 -3.31 -4.57
N TRP A 51 1.71 -3.86 -5.66
CA TRP A 51 1.05 -4.88 -6.48
C TRP A 51 0.79 -6.15 -5.68
N TYR A 52 1.81 -6.64 -4.98
CA TYR A 52 1.76 -7.83 -4.13
C TYR A 52 0.87 -7.63 -2.91
N VAL A 53 0.97 -6.45 -2.28
CA VAL A 53 0.06 -6.06 -1.19
C VAL A 53 -1.39 -6.04 -1.68
N ARG A 54 -1.64 -5.53 -2.90
CA ARG A 54 -2.98 -5.53 -3.48
C ARG A 54 -3.45 -6.95 -3.78
N ALA A 55 -2.60 -7.82 -4.31
CA ALA A 55 -2.89 -9.22 -4.59
C ALA A 55 -3.22 -10.02 -3.32
N ALA A 56 -2.40 -9.90 -2.28
CA ALA A 56 -2.65 -10.48 -0.96
C ALA A 56 -4.00 -10.02 -0.38
N SER A 57 -4.28 -8.71 -0.50
CA SER A 57 -5.55 -8.14 -0.07
C SER A 57 -6.73 -8.74 -0.85
N VAL A 58 -6.64 -8.84 -2.18
CA VAL A 58 -7.67 -9.44 -3.03
C VAL A 58 -7.91 -10.90 -2.63
N LEU A 59 -6.85 -11.69 -2.51
CA LEU A 59 -6.92 -13.11 -2.13
C LEU A 59 -7.66 -13.29 -0.78
N ARG A 60 -7.32 -12.49 0.23
CA ARG A 60 -8.03 -12.48 1.52
C ARG A 60 -9.52 -12.15 1.38
N LYS A 61 -9.90 -11.21 0.50
CA LYS A 61 -11.32 -10.85 0.32
C LYS A 61 -12.09 -11.96 -0.40
N VAL A 62 -11.47 -12.63 -1.37
CA VAL A 62 -12.05 -13.81 -2.03
C VAL A 62 -12.28 -14.93 -1.02
N TYR A 63 -11.31 -15.17 -0.12
CA TYR A 63 -11.44 -16.16 0.96
C TYR A 63 -12.66 -15.88 1.86
N LEU A 64 -12.84 -14.63 2.28
CA LEU A 64 -13.88 -14.27 3.25
C LEU A 64 -15.29 -14.13 2.65
N ARG A 65 -15.41 -13.65 1.42
CA ARG A 65 -16.69 -13.23 0.83
C ARG A 65 -17.23 -14.20 -0.23
N GLY A 66 -16.62 -15.40 -0.35
CA GLY A 66 -17.07 -16.43 -1.28
C GLY A 66 -17.00 -15.99 -2.74
N PRO A 67 -17.89 -16.49 -3.64
CA PRO A 67 -17.82 -16.20 -5.06
C PRO A 67 -17.94 -14.70 -5.32
N ILE A 68 -16.81 -14.08 -5.67
CA ILE A 68 -16.71 -12.63 -5.87
C ILE A 68 -16.24 -12.30 -7.28
N GLY A 69 -16.95 -11.36 -7.90
CA GLY A 69 -16.62 -10.82 -9.22
C GLY A 69 -15.84 -9.51 -9.12
N VAL A 70 -15.31 -9.07 -10.27
CA VAL A 70 -14.52 -7.83 -10.38
C VAL A 70 -15.33 -6.60 -9.93
N ASN A 71 -16.63 -6.51 -10.28
CA ASN A 71 -17.46 -5.35 -9.91
C ASN A 71 -17.64 -5.21 -8.38
N LYS A 72 -17.83 -6.32 -7.65
CA LYS A 72 -17.92 -6.31 -6.18
C LYS A 72 -16.60 -5.85 -5.55
N LEU A 73 -15.46 -6.32 -6.07
CA LEU A 73 -14.14 -5.86 -5.61
C LEU A 73 -13.89 -4.39 -5.94
N ARG A 74 -14.36 -3.90 -7.09
CA ARG A 74 -14.27 -2.48 -7.47
C ARG A 74 -15.03 -1.55 -6.53
N LEU A 75 -16.15 -2.02 -5.99
CA LEU A 75 -16.88 -1.31 -4.93
C LEU A 75 -16.08 -1.30 -3.63
N LYS A 76 -15.51 -2.45 -3.22
CA LYS A 76 -14.74 -2.55 -1.97
C LYS A 76 -13.45 -1.74 -1.96
N TYR A 77 -12.79 -1.61 -3.11
CA TYR A 77 -11.56 -0.82 -3.25
C TYR A 77 -11.80 0.59 -3.80
N GLY A 78 -13.06 0.94 -4.06
CA GLY A 78 -13.44 2.30 -4.45
C GLY A 78 -13.27 3.28 -3.29
N GLY A 79 -13.55 4.55 -3.57
CA GLY A 79 -13.44 5.60 -2.57
C GLY A 79 -14.15 6.87 -3.03
N LYS A 80 -14.27 7.84 -2.11
CA LYS A 80 -14.71 9.18 -2.47
C LYS A 80 -13.62 9.87 -3.31
N ARG A 81 -14.04 10.62 -4.32
CA ARG A 81 -13.16 11.44 -5.15
C ARG A 81 -13.55 12.90 -4.95
N ASN A 82 -12.58 13.75 -4.64
CA ASN A 82 -12.75 15.18 -4.70
C ASN A 82 -12.91 15.62 -6.17
N ARG A 83 -13.95 16.40 -6.46
CA ARG A 83 -14.30 16.88 -7.81
C ARG A 83 -14.04 18.39 -7.95
N GLY A 84 -13.19 18.96 -7.10
CA GLY A 84 -12.91 20.39 -7.05
C GLY A 84 -14.08 21.14 -6.42
N MET A 85 -14.76 21.98 -7.21
CA MET A 85 -15.91 22.78 -6.73
C MET A 85 -17.16 21.94 -6.44
N LYS A 86 -17.32 20.78 -7.11
CA LYS A 86 -18.53 19.94 -6.97
C LYS A 86 -18.39 19.00 -5.75
N PRO A 87 -19.50 18.69 -5.05
CA PRO A 87 -19.47 17.76 -3.92
C PRO A 87 -18.86 16.40 -4.25
N GLU A 88 -18.22 15.81 -3.25
CA GLU A 88 -17.59 14.50 -3.34
C GLU A 88 -18.60 13.41 -3.69
N ARG A 89 -18.19 12.50 -4.57
CA ARG A 89 -18.97 11.29 -4.88
C ARG A 89 -18.10 10.05 -4.80
N PHE A 90 -18.74 8.92 -4.53
CA PHE A 90 -18.07 7.63 -4.53
C PHE A 90 -17.77 7.17 -5.97
N TYR A 91 -16.53 6.77 -6.23
CA TYR A 91 -16.11 6.17 -7.48
C TYR A 91 -15.53 4.77 -7.26
N LYS A 92 -15.93 3.85 -8.13
CA LYS A 92 -15.39 2.49 -8.20
C LYS A 92 -13.90 2.51 -8.55
N SER A 93 -13.14 1.56 -8.04
CA SER A 93 -11.71 1.43 -8.38
C SER A 93 -11.49 0.97 -9.83
N SER A 94 -10.21 0.96 -10.26
CA SER A 94 -9.83 0.45 -11.58
C SER A 94 -10.13 -1.04 -11.70
N GLY A 95 -10.86 -1.41 -12.75
CA GLY A 95 -11.19 -2.81 -13.03
C GLY A 95 -10.02 -3.60 -13.61
N LYS A 96 -9.10 -2.94 -14.35
CA LYS A 96 -7.97 -3.61 -15.00
C LYS A 96 -7.04 -4.24 -13.96
N ILE A 97 -6.63 -3.47 -12.95
CA ILE A 97 -5.74 -3.93 -11.86
C ILE A 97 -6.32 -5.16 -11.15
N ILE A 98 -7.58 -5.10 -10.72
CA ILE A 98 -8.22 -6.22 -10.02
C ILE A 98 -8.34 -7.44 -10.93
N ARG A 99 -8.68 -7.24 -12.21
CA ARG A 99 -8.83 -8.34 -13.16
C ARG A 99 -7.51 -9.05 -13.41
N THR A 100 -6.43 -8.31 -13.63
CA THR A 100 -5.10 -8.89 -13.91
C THR A 100 -4.54 -9.62 -12.71
N ILE A 101 -4.71 -9.08 -11.51
CA ILE A 101 -4.34 -9.78 -10.26
C ILE A 101 -5.08 -11.10 -10.14
N LEU A 102 -6.40 -11.09 -10.37
CA LEU A 102 -7.19 -12.32 -10.26
C LEU A 102 -6.83 -13.36 -11.33
N GLN A 103 -6.45 -12.92 -12.54
CA GLN A 103 -5.95 -13.81 -13.57
C GLN A 103 -4.60 -14.43 -13.17
N GLN A 104 -3.69 -13.64 -12.59
CA GLN A 104 -2.40 -14.15 -12.10
C GLN A 104 -2.58 -15.15 -10.95
N LEU A 105 -3.50 -14.88 -10.02
CA LEU A 105 -3.84 -15.80 -8.92
C LEU A 105 -4.53 -17.09 -9.40
N GLU A 106 -5.17 -17.03 -10.56
CA GLU A 106 -5.79 -18.18 -11.22
C GLU A 106 -4.74 -19.06 -11.89
N VAL A 107 -3.77 -18.45 -12.59
CA VAL A 107 -2.61 -19.16 -13.12
C VAL A 107 -1.78 -19.82 -12.02
N SER A 108 -1.67 -19.20 -10.84
CA SER A 108 -0.95 -19.78 -9.70
C SER A 108 -1.75 -20.86 -8.94
N GLY A 109 -2.97 -21.21 -9.37
CA GLY A 109 -3.80 -22.24 -8.74
C GLY A 109 -4.38 -21.88 -7.36
N LEU A 110 -4.25 -20.62 -6.91
CA LEU A 110 -4.75 -20.18 -5.60
C LEU A 110 -6.24 -19.83 -5.65
N VAL A 111 -6.74 -19.47 -6.83
CA VAL A 111 -8.12 -19.05 -7.08
C VAL A 111 -8.65 -19.78 -8.31
N GLU A 112 -9.90 -20.22 -8.25
CA GLU A 112 -10.60 -20.83 -9.36
C GLU A 112 -11.85 -20.04 -9.73
N GLN A 113 -12.27 -20.11 -11.00
CA GLN A 113 -13.58 -19.65 -11.40
C GLN A 113 -14.61 -20.72 -11.05
N LYS A 114 -15.60 -20.34 -10.23
CA LYS A 114 -16.69 -21.23 -9.87
C LYS A 114 -18.01 -20.49 -9.98
N ALA A 115 -18.97 -21.13 -10.60
CA ALA A 115 -20.38 -20.74 -10.53
C ALA A 115 -20.99 -21.45 -9.32
N VAL A 116 -21.40 -20.68 -8.31
CA VAL A 116 -22.18 -21.22 -7.19
C VAL A 116 -23.60 -20.69 -7.36
N GLY A 117 -24.48 -21.56 -7.89
CA GLY A 117 -25.84 -21.16 -8.28
C GLY A 117 -25.84 -20.02 -9.30
N VAL A 118 -26.58 -18.95 -9.01
CA VAL A 118 -26.71 -17.75 -9.87
C VAL A 118 -25.46 -16.86 -9.85
N HIS A 119 -24.59 -17.03 -8.84
CA HIS A 119 -23.42 -16.17 -8.65
C HIS A 119 -22.17 -16.76 -9.32
N LYS A 120 -21.87 -16.26 -10.52
CA LYS A 120 -20.58 -16.48 -11.19
C LYS A 120 -19.51 -15.59 -10.56
N GLY A 121 -18.42 -16.20 -10.10
CA GLY A 121 -17.33 -15.47 -9.49
C GLY A 121 -16.06 -16.30 -9.38
N ARG A 122 -15.14 -15.78 -8.58
CA ARG A 122 -13.91 -16.47 -8.22
C ARG A 122 -13.98 -16.92 -6.77
N VAL A 123 -13.49 -18.13 -6.52
CA VAL A 123 -13.47 -18.79 -5.22
C VAL A 123 -12.04 -19.25 -4.95
N VAL A 124 -11.63 -19.28 -3.68
CA VAL A 124 -10.30 -19.78 -3.30
C VAL A 124 -10.31 -21.31 -3.38
N THR A 125 -9.29 -21.89 -4.02
CA THR A 125 -9.07 -23.34 -4.12
C THR A 125 -8.69 -23.93 -2.76
N ASN A 126 -8.75 -25.26 -2.62
CA ASN A 126 -8.27 -25.93 -1.40
C ASN A 126 -6.79 -25.61 -1.12
N GLN A 127 -5.96 -25.57 -2.17
CA GLN A 127 -4.55 -25.16 -2.08
C GLN A 127 -4.41 -23.72 -1.56
N GLY A 128 -5.19 -22.78 -2.10
CA GLY A 128 -5.18 -21.39 -1.65
C GLY A 128 -5.65 -21.21 -0.20
N ARG A 129 -6.62 -22.00 0.25
CA ARG A 129 -7.07 -22.01 1.66
C ARG A 129 -5.96 -22.52 2.58
N SER A 130 -5.38 -23.68 2.27
CA SER A 130 -4.28 -24.24 3.04
C SER A 130 -3.07 -23.31 3.11
N PHE A 131 -2.75 -22.61 2.01
CA PHE A 131 -1.69 -21.61 1.99
C PHE A 131 -1.94 -20.46 2.97
N LEU A 132 -3.15 -19.89 2.95
CA LEU A 132 -3.54 -18.80 3.85
C LEU A 132 -3.58 -19.22 5.32
N ASP A 133 -4.10 -20.42 5.61
CA ASP A 133 -4.22 -20.93 6.98
C ASP A 133 -2.85 -21.36 7.57
N LYS A 134 -1.92 -21.83 6.73
CA LYS A 134 -0.51 -22.05 7.13
C LYS A 134 0.14 -20.74 7.58
N ILE A 135 0.01 -19.69 6.77
CA ILE A 135 0.54 -18.35 7.10
C ILE A 135 -0.12 -17.80 8.37
N ALA A 136 -1.44 -17.95 8.53
CA ALA A 136 -2.14 -17.53 9.74
C ALA A 136 -1.62 -18.27 10.99
N SER A 137 -1.34 -19.56 10.86
CA SER A 137 -0.79 -20.39 11.94
C SER A 137 0.64 -19.99 12.31
N GLU A 138 1.48 -19.66 11.33
CA GLU A 138 2.83 -19.12 11.56
C GLU A 138 2.80 -17.79 12.31
N LEU A 139 1.93 -16.87 11.88
CA LEU A 139 1.79 -15.56 12.52
C LEU A 139 1.35 -15.67 13.97
N LYS A 140 0.37 -16.54 14.27
CA LYS A 140 -0.05 -16.78 15.66
C LYS A 140 1.04 -17.37 16.54
N LYS A 141 1.88 -18.26 16.00
CA LYS A 141 3.04 -18.79 16.73
C LYS A 141 4.05 -17.67 17.02
N GLY A 142 4.29 -16.79 16.05
CA GLY A 142 5.17 -15.63 16.20
C GLY A 142 4.65 -14.60 17.20
N GLU A 143 3.34 -14.34 17.23
CA GLU A 143 2.71 -13.38 18.16
C GLU A 143 2.88 -13.80 19.62
N LYS A 144 2.78 -15.10 19.93
CA LYS A 144 3.05 -15.64 21.27
C LYS A 144 4.48 -15.40 21.76
N GLY A 145 5.45 -15.24 20.84
CA GLY A 145 6.83 -14.86 21.17
C GLY A 145 7.02 -13.37 21.44
N SER A 146 6.16 -12.51 20.87
CA SER A 146 6.25 -11.05 21.01
C SER A 146 5.51 -10.49 22.24
N GLU A 147 4.49 -11.18 22.75
CA GLU A 147 3.76 -10.77 23.96
C GLU A 147 4.60 -10.93 25.25
N ALA A 148 5.63 -11.80 25.24
CA ALA A 148 6.54 -11.97 26.38
C ALA A 148 7.53 -10.81 26.60
N GLN A 149 7.63 -9.84 25.67
CA GLN A 149 8.60 -8.74 25.75
C GLN A 149 7.97 -7.35 26.01
N VAL A 150 6.64 -7.22 26.04
CA VAL A 150 5.97 -5.91 26.24
C VAL A 150 5.66 -5.60 27.71
N THR A 151 5.78 -6.57 28.64
CA THR A 151 5.39 -6.40 30.05
C THR A 151 6.53 -6.02 31.03
N LYS A 152 7.73 -5.64 30.56
CA LYS A 152 8.83 -5.21 31.44
C LYS A 152 9.39 -3.81 31.12
N LYS A 153 8.58 -2.74 31.27
CA LYS A 153 9.10 -1.42 31.72
C LYS A 153 7.97 -0.50 32.23
N PRO A 154 7.96 -0.10 33.52
CA PRO A 154 6.92 0.75 34.10
C PRO A 154 7.19 2.26 33.95
N ALA A 155 6.10 3.03 33.95
CA ALA A 155 6.04 4.49 33.89
C ALA A 155 5.87 5.14 35.29
N LYS A 156 6.65 6.19 35.58
CA LYS A 156 6.39 7.41 36.42
C LYS A 156 7.74 8.11 36.69
N LYS A 157 7.95 9.43 36.60
CA LYS A 157 7.10 10.62 36.83
C LYS A 157 7.68 11.84 36.08
N GLU A 158 6.78 12.69 35.59
CA GLU A 158 7.01 14.12 35.36
C GLU A 158 6.96 14.90 36.70
N LYS A 159 7.77 15.96 36.83
CA LYS A 159 7.36 17.28 37.37
C LYS A 159 8.42 18.35 37.07
N ALA A 160 7.91 19.55 36.77
CA ALA A 160 8.53 20.73 36.18
C ALA A 160 9.41 21.59 37.13
N THR A 161 10.30 22.41 36.56
CA THR A 161 10.31 23.89 36.72
C THR A 161 11.30 24.58 35.77
N GLU A 162 10.82 25.60 35.05
CA GLU A 162 11.61 26.63 34.35
C GLU A 162 12.24 27.62 35.37
N THR A 163 13.42 28.20 35.07
CA THR A 163 13.72 29.66 35.02
C THR A 163 15.24 29.91 35.05
N LYS A 164 15.82 30.42 33.94
CA LYS A 164 16.62 31.68 33.90
C LYS A 164 17.09 32.03 32.48
N LYS A 165 16.47 33.08 31.92
CA LYS A 165 17.02 34.03 30.93
C LYS A 165 18.28 34.70 31.52
N GLN A 166 19.41 34.73 30.83
CA GLN A 166 19.93 35.78 29.93
C GLN A 166 21.22 36.41 30.50
N THR A 167 22.29 36.32 29.72
CA THR A 167 23.24 37.42 29.49
C THR A 167 23.64 37.39 28.00
N GLU A 168 23.00 38.27 27.23
CA GLU A 168 23.51 38.94 26.03
C GLU A 168 24.86 39.64 26.38
N SER A 169 25.83 39.98 25.52
CA SER A 169 25.96 40.24 24.08
C SER A 169 27.47 40.44 23.77
N LYS A 170 28.02 40.12 22.59
CA LYS A 170 28.43 41.00 21.45
C LYS A 170 29.68 40.30 20.87
N ASP A 171 29.83 40.07 19.57
CA ASP A 171 30.09 41.10 18.57
C ASP A 171 29.42 40.86 17.21
N LYS A 172 28.92 41.97 16.65
CA LYS A 172 28.61 42.18 15.23
C LYS A 172 29.72 43.06 14.65
N ASN A 173 30.31 42.69 13.51
CA ASN A 173 30.73 43.61 12.44
C ASN A 173 31.25 42.80 11.23
N VAL A 174 31.00 43.05 9.93
CA VAL A 174 29.92 43.58 9.08
C VAL A 174 30.58 43.80 7.70
N LYS A 175 29.84 43.45 6.62
CA LYS A 175 29.94 43.92 5.21
C LYS A 175 31.29 43.76 4.49
N GLY A 176 31.36 43.34 3.24
CA GLY A 176 30.39 43.40 2.14
C GLY A 176 31.09 44.02 0.92
N LYS A 177 30.85 43.48 -0.28
CA LYS A 177 31.02 44.23 -1.53
C LYS A 177 30.28 43.54 -2.69
N GLU A 178 29.14 44.12 -3.04
CA GLU A 178 28.54 44.03 -4.37
C GLU A 178 29.10 45.12 -5.29
N THR A 179 28.74 45.01 -6.58
CA THR A 179 28.95 45.88 -7.78
C THR A 179 30.17 45.50 -8.63
N LYS A 180 30.09 45.32 -9.97
CA LYS A 180 29.17 45.85 -11.00
C LYS A 180 29.24 45.03 -12.30
N GLN A 181 28.20 45.15 -13.13
CA GLN A 181 27.99 44.66 -14.51
C GLN A 181 29.06 45.09 -15.52
N LYS A 182 29.23 44.34 -16.62
CA LYS A 182 29.30 44.86 -18.02
C LYS A 182 29.24 43.74 -19.10
N ASP A 183 28.27 43.90 -20.00
CA ASP A 183 28.28 43.71 -21.48
C ASP A 183 28.52 42.32 -22.14
N THR A 184 27.46 41.81 -22.79
CA THR A 184 27.47 40.97 -24.03
C THR A 184 27.56 41.90 -25.27
N PRO A 185 27.78 41.49 -26.56
CA PRO A 185 27.53 40.17 -27.18
C PRO A 185 28.51 39.71 -28.32
N SER A 186 28.49 38.41 -28.65
CA SER A 186 28.84 37.84 -29.98
C SER A 186 28.40 36.37 -29.98
N LYS A 187 27.86 35.73 -31.02
CA LYS A 187 27.39 36.09 -32.36
C LYS A 187 26.67 34.81 -32.80
N GLU A 188 25.35 34.85 -32.98
CA GLU A 188 24.60 33.80 -33.68
C GLU A 188 24.27 34.37 -35.07
N LYS A 189 24.91 33.84 -36.11
CA LYS A 189 24.54 34.07 -37.51
C LYS A 189 24.55 32.73 -38.24
N GLN A 190 23.44 32.52 -38.92
CA GLN A 190 23.03 31.45 -39.83
C GLN A 190 24.06 31.16 -40.93
N ALA A 191 24.23 29.89 -41.32
CA ALA A 191 24.46 29.45 -42.71
C ALA A 191 24.46 27.90 -42.84
N ASN A 192 23.81 27.45 -43.92
CA ASN A 192 23.67 26.10 -44.49
C ASN A 192 22.72 25.11 -43.81
#